data_AF-A0A538BZQ1-F1
#
_entry.id   AF-A0A538BZQ1-F1
#
_cell.length_a   1.000
_cell.length_b   1.000
_cell.length_c   1.000
_cell.angle_alpha   90.00
_cell.angle_beta   90.00
_cell.angle_gamma   90.00
#
_symmetry.space_group_name_H-M   'P 1'
#
loop_
_entity.id
_entity.type
_entity.pdbx_description
1 polymer ?
#
loop_
_entity_poly.entity_id
_entity_poly.type
_entity_poly.pdbx_seq_one_letter_code
_entity_poly.pdbx_strand_id
1 'polypeptide(L)'
;MIALRVVGGVFAVLLLVGAARQHQRRNISRLSLLITWLVGMLIVLLAIAPVVFNPVFDVFKFKKGTGGRLIGVLLFANVVAFLLLFRNMSTIDSAARSIRMLVEALSLQSFDRMQAKEVPSGQRVVVIMPAFNEAENVGAVLHAMPEEVEGYPVVALVIDDASEDATAEVARSAGALVARLPIRRGGGLALRVGYDIAVQLDGVV
;
A
#
# COMPACT_ATOMS: atom_id res chain seq x y z
N MET A 1 -24.94 35.06 4.16
CA MET A 1 -24.17 34.66 5.37
C MET A 1 -24.80 33.48 6.12
N ILE A 2 -26.11 33.44 6.37
CA ILE A 2 -26.78 32.32 7.07
C ILE A 2 -26.85 31.04 6.22
N ALA A 3 -27.17 31.15 4.93
CA ALA A 3 -27.23 30.00 4.02
C ALA A 3 -25.92 29.20 3.96
N LEU A 4 -24.77 29.88 3.90
CA LEU A 4 -23.45 29.24 3.89
C LEU A 4 -23.16 28.46 5.20
N ARG A 5 -23.69 28.94 6.33
CA ARG A 5 -23.54 28.28 7.64
C ARG A 5 -24.42 27.04 7.76
N VAL A 6 -25.64 27.09 7.24
CA VAL A 6 -26.56 25.95 7.21
C VAL A 6 -25.97 24.84 6.34
N VAL A 7 -25.47 25.19 5.14
CA VAL A 7 -24.83 24.22 4.23
C VAL A 7 -23.57 23.61 4.86
N GLY A 8 -22.71 24.43 5.49
CA GLY A 8 -21.53 23.95 6.19
C GLY A 8 -21.85 23.04 7.39
N GLY A 9 -22.89 23.38 8.16
CA GLY A 9 -23.37 22.57 9.27
C GLY A 9 -23.90 21.21 8.82
N VAL A 10 -24.75 21.18 7.78
CA VAL A 10 -25.27 19.93 7.19
C VAL A 10 -24.13 19.06 6.64
N PHE A 11 -23.16 19.66 5.96
CA PHE A 11 -21.98 18.93 5.45
C PHE A 11 -21.15 18.31 6.59
N ALA A 12 -20.97 19.04 7.69
CA ALA A 12 -20.25 18.54 8.86
C ALA A 12 -20.98 17.40 9.58
N VAL A 13 -22.32 17.46 9.68
CA VAL A 13 -23.12 16.34 10.20
C VAL A 13 -23.00 15.11 9.28
N LEU A 14 -23.06 15.29 7.95
CA LEU A 14 -22.87 14.19 7.00
C LEU A 14 -21.47 13.57 7.12
N LEU A 15 -20.42 14.37 7.31
CA LEU A 15 -19.06 13.88 7.56
C LEU A 15 -18.95 13.07 8.86
N LEU A 16 -19.54 13.56 9.96
CA LEU A 16 -19.53 12.86 11.26
C LEU A 16 -20.32 11.55 11.21
N VAL A 17 -21.49 11.56 10.58
CA VAL A 17 -22.31 10.35 10.36
C VAL A 17 -21.58 9.36 9.46
N GLY A 18 -20.97 9.83 8.37
CA GLY A 18 -20.14 9.01 7.48
C GLY A 18 -18.95 8.37 8.19
N ALA A 19 -18.25 9.14 9.03
CA ALA A 19 -17.13 8.66 9.84
C ALA A 19 -17.57 7.59 10.87
N ALA A 20 -18.69 7.81 11.55
CA ALA A 20 -19.26 6.84 12.49
C ALA A 20 -19.69 5.54 11.79
N ARG A 21 -20.32 5.65 10.62
CA ARG A 21 -20.74 4.49 9.81
C ARG A 21 -19.55 3.70 9.29
N GLN A 22 -18.49 4.39 8.86
CA GLN A 22 -17.27 3.78 8.34
C GLN A 22 -16.45 3.12 9.47
N HIS A 23 -16.57 3.60 10.71
CA HIS A 23 -16.01 2.93 11.90
C HIS A 23 -16.74 1.64 12.26
N GLN A 24 -18.07 1.64 12.19
CA GLN A 24 -18.85 0.42 12.41
C GLN A 24 -18.53 -0.67 11.38
N ARG A 25 -18.14 -0.29 10.16
CA ARG A 25 -17.63 -1.21 9.13
C ARG A 25 -16.16 -1.63 9.32
N ARG A 26 -15.55 -1.35 10.48
CA ARG A 26 -14.14 -1.61 10.85
C ARG A 26 -13.09 -1.14 9.85
N ASN A 27 -13.44 -0.15 9.01
CA ASN A 27 -12.60 0.27 7.89
C ASN A 27 -11.61 1.40 8.26
N ILE A 28 -11.57 1.82 9.53
CA ILE A 28 -10.76 2.96 9.99
C ILE A 28 -10.15 2.68 11.36
N SER A 29 -8.90 3.09 11.56
CA SER A 29 -8.21 3.05 12.86
C SER A 29 -8.84 3.99 13.89
N ARG A 30 -8.69 3.69 15.19
CA ARG A 30 -9.22 4.51 16.30
C ARG A 30 -8.71 5.97 16.25
N LEU A 31 -7.45 6.15 15.85
CA LEU A 31 -6.82 7.46 15.70
C LEU A 31 -7.46 8.28 14.56
N SER A 32 -7.70 7.65 13.40
CA SER A 32 -8.30 8.34 12.26
C SER A 32 -9.77 8.71 12.51
N LEU A 33 -10.48 7.93 13.34
CA LEU A 33 -11.80 8.32 13.85
C LEU A 33 -11.71 9.58 14.71
N LEU A 34 -10.80 9.60 15.69
CA LEU A 34 -10.61 10.76 16.58
C LEU A 34 -10.30 12.03 15.80
N ILE A 35 -9.40 11.95 14.82
CA ILE A 35 -9.05 13.09 13.95
C ILE A 35 -10.29 13.55 13.15
N THR A 36 -11.04 12.62 12.55
CA THR A 36 -12.23 12.99 11.76
C THR A 36 -13.33 13.59 12.63
N TRP A 37 -13.52 13.08 13.84
CA TRP A 37 -14.45 13.64 14.81
C TRP A 37 -14.04 15.03 15.27
N LEU A 38 -12.76 15.22 15.58
CA LEU A 38 -12.23 16.51 16.00
C LEU A 38 -12.37 17.56 14.90
N VAL A 39 -12.01 17.21 13.66
CA VAL A 39 -12.17 18.08 12.49
C VAL A 39 -13.64 18.38 12.22
N GLY A 40 -14.51 17.38 12.24
CA GLY A 40 -15.95 17.56 12.04
C GLY A 40 -16.58 18.45 13.11
N MET A 41 -16.23 18.24 14.38
CA MET A 41 -16.70 19.06 15.50
C MET A 41 -16.21 20.52 15.39
N LEU A 42 -14.99 20.73 14.92
CA LEU A 42 -14.44 22.08 14.69
C LEU A 42 -15.18 22.81 13.58
N ILE A 43 -15.58 22.12 12.50
CA ILE A 43 -16.40 22.67 11.41
C ILE A 43 -17.82 23.00 11.91
N VAL A 44 -18.45 22.11 12.70
CA VAL A 44 -19.76 22.37 13.30
C VAL A 44 -19.71 23.60 14.21
N LEU A 45 -18.67 23.69 15.07
CA LEU A 45 -18.48 24.82 15.97
C LEU A 45 -18.29 26.14 15.18
N LEU A 46 -17.53 26.10 14.08
CA LEU A 46 -17.33 27.24 13.19
C LEU A 46 -18.64 27.66 12.49
N ALA A 47 -19.50 26.71 12.14
CA ALA A 47 -20.79 26.97 11.52
C ALA A 47 -21.81 27.62 12.49
N ILE A 48 -21.90 27.12 13.73
CA ILE A 48 -22.87 27.57 14.74
C ILE A 48 -22.40 28.86 15.43
N ALA A 49 -21.14 28.88 15.89
CA ALA A 49 -20.62 29.93 16.75
C ALA A 49 -19.28 30.48 16.21
N PRO A 50 -19.28 31.19 15.07
CA PRO A 50 -18.06 31.74 14.47
C PRO A 50 -17.35 32.78 15.35
N VAL A 51 -18.06 33.30 16.37
CA VAL A 51 -17.50 34.24 17.36
C VAL A 51 -16.38 33.60 18.18
N VAL A 52 -16.45 32.29 18.42
CA VAL A 52 -15.42 31.54 19.17
C VAL A 52 -14.06 31.58 18.46
N PHE A 53 -14.06 31.73 17.14
CA PHE A 53 -12.85 31.80 16.33
C PHE A 53 -12.33 33.23 16.11
N ASN A 54 -13.04 34.27 16.59
CA ASN A 54 -12.58 35.66 16.47
C ASN A 54 -11.15 35.86 17.05
N PRO A 55 -10.76 35.32 18.21
CA PRO A 55 -9.39 35.48 18.73
C PRO A 55 -8.34 34.94 17.76
N VAL A 56 -8.63 33.81 17.12
CA VAL A 56 -7.74 33.22 16.11
C VAL A 56 -7.68 34.12 14.87
N PHE A 57 -8.82 34.58 14.37
CA PHE A 57 -8.86 35.48 13.22
C PHE A 57 -8.18 36.84 13.48
N ASP A 58 -8.27 37.33 14.72
CA ASP A 58 -7.66 38.59 15.16
C ASP A 58 -6.14 38.46 15.32
N VAL A 59 -5.63 37.30 15.77
CA VAL A 59 -4.19 36.97 15.76
C VAL A 59 -3.61 37.03 14.34
N PHE A 60 -4.36 36.56 13.35
CA PHE A 60 -3.98 36.64 11.94
C PHE A 60 -4.39 37.96 11.26
N LYS A 61 -4.86 38.97 12.02
CA LYS A 61 -5.28 40.30 11.55
C LYS A 61 -6.32 40.28 10.40
N PHE A 62 -7.18 39.28 10.33
CA PHE A 62 -8.26 39.21 9.34
C PHE A 62 -9.40 40.19 9.70
N LYS A 63 -9.22 41.49 9.41
CA LYS A 63 -10.19 42.56 9.75
C LYS A 63 -11.60 42.31 9.18
N LYS A 64 -12.63 42.67 9.98
CA LYS A 64 -14.07 42.45 9.75
C LYS A 64 -14.70 43.08 8.49
N GLY A 65 -13.97 43.85 7.66
CA GLY A 65 -14.55 44.66 6.58
C GLY A 65 -14.14 44.33 5.14
N THR A 66 -13.00 43.68 4.90
CA THR A 66 -12.38 43.62 3.55
C THR A 66 -11.99 42.20 3.14
N GLY A 67 -12.96 41.28 3.05
CA GLY A 67 -12.72 39.90 2.57
C GLY A 67 -11.87 39.00 3.49
N GLY A 68 -11.25 39.52 4.55
CA GLY A 68 -10.37 38.76 5.46
C GLY A 68 -11.05 37.57 6.13
N ARG A 69 -12.35 37.67 6.45
CA ARG A 69 -13.14 36.54 6.93
C ARG A 69 -13.31 35.44 5.89
N LEU A 70 -13.45 35.81 4.62
CA LEU A 70 -13.55 34.87 3.51
C LEU A 70 -12.22 34.14 3.31
N ILE A 71 -11.11 34.87 3.39
CA ILE A 71 -9.74 34.32 3.34
C ILE A 71 -9.50 33.37 4.53
N GLY A 72 -9.91 33.73 5.74
CA GLY A 72 -9.82 32.86 6.91
C GLY A 72 -10.62 31.56 6.77
N VAL A 73 -11.83 31.62 6.21
CA VAL A 73 -12.65 30.44 5.92
C VAL A 73 -12.01 29.59 4.81
N LEU A 74 -11.45 30.20 3.76
CA LEU A 74 -10.75 29.50 2.68
C LEU A 74 -9.47 28.79 3.18
N LEU A 75 -8.68 29.45 4.02
CA LEU A 75 -7.50 28.85 4.65
C LEU A 75 -7.88 27.65 5.52
N PHE A 76 -8.93 27.80 6.34
CA PHE A 76 -9.41 26.73 7.18
C PHE A 76 -9.98 25.56 6.36
N ALA A 77 -10.73 25.84 5.29
CA ALA A 77 -11.23 24.83 4.36
C ALA A 77 -10.08 24.08 3.67
N ASN A 78 -9.01 24.76 3.29
CA ASN A 78 -7.81 24.14 2.74
C ASN A 78 -7.13 23.22 3.76
N VAL A 79 -6.96 23.65 5.01
CA VAL A 79 -6.38 22.81 6.07
C VAL A 79 -7.22 21.54 6.27
N VAL A 80 -8.55 21.67 6.33
CA VAL A 80 -9.47 20.53 6.41
C VAL A 80 -9.33 19.61 5.19
N ALA A 81 -9.25 20.18 3.99
CA ALA A 81 -9.07 19.41 2.76
C ALA A 81 -7.75 18.63 2.77
N PHE A 82 -6.65 19.25 3.20
CA PHE A 82 -5.36 18.57 3.37
C PHE A 82 -5.45 17.43 4.40
N LEU A 83 -6.10 17.63 5.54
CA LEU A 83 -6.30 16.58 6.54
C LEU A 83 -7.11 15.39 5.99
N LEU A 84 -8.14 15.66 5.19
CA LEU A 84 -8.93 14.63 4.51
C LEU A 84 -8.10 13.90 3.43
N LEU A 85 -7.26 14.61 2.69
CA LEU A 85 -6.35 14.02 1.71
C LEU A 85 -5.32 13.11 2.39
N PHE A 86 -4.67 13.58 3.46
CA PHE A 86 -3.73 12.77 4.24
C PHE A 86 -4.40 11.52 4.83
N ARG A 87 -5.65 11.65 5.33
CA ARG A 87 -6.43 10.49 5.80
C ARG A 87 -6.74 9.50 4.68
N ASN A 88 -7.14 10.01 3.51
CA ASN A 88 -7.44 9.16 2.36
C ASN A 88 -6.19 8.40 1.89
N MET A 89 -5.06 9.10 1.78
CA MET A 89 -3.76 8.52 1.44
C MET A 89 -3.36 7.43 2.44
N SER A 90 -3.52 7.67 3.75
CA SER A 90 -3.26 6.67 4.79
C SER A 90 -4.13 5.41 4.68
N THR A 91 -5.38 5.55 4.22
CA THR A 91 -6.30 4.43 3.98
C THR A 91 -5.89 3.64 2.74
N ILE A 92 -5.55 4.35 1.66
CA ILE A 92 -5.03 3.76 0.41
C ILE A 92 -3.75 2.96 0.69
N ASP A 93 -2.82 3.50 1.47
CA ASP A 93 -1.58 2.81 1.84
C ASP A 93 -1.84 1.52 2.62
N SER A 94 -2.85 1.54 3.51
CA SER A 94 -3.23 0.38 4.31
C SER A 94 -3.90 -0.71 3.47
N ALA A 95 -4.76 -0.32 2.52
CA ALA A 95 -5.34 -1.24 1.55
C ALA A 95 -4.26 -1.87 0.66
N ALA A 96 -3.31 -1.06 0.18
CA ALA A 96 -2.19 -1.54 -0.62
C ALA A 96 -1.30 -2.54 0.17
N ARG A 97 -1.06 -2.31 1.47
CA ARG A 97 -0.36 -3.27 2.34
C ARG A 97 -1.11 -4.59 2.50
N SER A 98 -2.43 -4.55 2.68
CA SER A 98 -3.24 -5.75 2.89
C SER A 98 -3.27 -6.64 1.65
N ILE A 99 -3.39 -6.02 0.46
CA ILE A 99 -3.28 -6.75 -0.82
C ILE A 99 -1.90 -7.38 -0.97
N ARG A 100 -0.82 -6.67 -0.60
CA ARG A 100 0.54 -7.23 -0.63
C ARG A 100 0.67 -8.47 0.24
N MET A 101 0.20 -8.42 1.50
CA MET A 101 0.26 -9.59 2.39
C MET A 101 -0.57 -10.77 1.85
N LEU A 102 -1.70 -10.50 1.20
CA LEU A 102 -2.50 -11.56 0.57
C LEU A 102 -1.76 -12.18 -0.62
N VAL A 103 -1.13 -11.36 -1.47
CA VAL A 103 -0.32 -11.84 -2.59
C VAL A 103 0.83 -12.70 -2.09
N GLU A 104 1.55 -12.24 -1.08
CA GLU A 104 2.65 -12.97 -0.44
C GLU A 104 2.16 -14.32 0.14
N ALA A 105 1.07 -14.31 0.90
CA ALA A 105 0.50 -15.53 1.48
C ALA A 105 0.03 -16.53 0.41
N LEU A 106 -0.62 -16.05 -0.67
CA LEU A 106 -1.04 -16.89 -1.79
C LEU A 106 0.15 -17.45 -2.56
N SER A 107 1.19 -16.64 -2.75
CA SER A 107 2.42 -17.08 -3.42
C SER A 107 3.14 -18.15 -2.63
N LEU A 108 3.26 -18.01 -1.30
CA LEU A 108 3.80 -19.05 -0.43
C LEU A 108 2.93 -20.32 -0.41
N GLN A 109 1.61 -20.18 -0.50
CA GLN A 109 0.70 -21.34 -0.58
C GLN A 109 0.81 -22.05 -1.94
N SER A 110 1.05 -21.29 -3.03
CA SER A 110 1.23 -21.82 -4.38
C SER A 110 2.64 -22.36 -4.64
N PHE A 111 3.61 -21.98 -3.80
CA PHE A 111 4.97 -22.51 -3.87
C PHE A 111 4.92 -24.00 -3.51
N ASP A 112 5.16 -24.84 -4.51
CA ASP A 112 5.09 -26.27 -4.35
C ASP A 112 6.21 -26.75 -3.43
N ARG A 113 5.85 -27.16 -2.21
CA ARG A 113 6.78 -27.75 -1.24
C ARG A 113 7.50 -28.99 -1.79
N MET A 114 7.00 -29.61 -2.86
CA MET A 114 7.70 -30.68 -3.53
C MET A 114 8.97 -30.21 -4.24
N GLN A 115 8.98 -29.00 -4.82
CA GLN A 115 10.19 -28.43 -5.43
C GLN A 115 11.28 -28.13 -4.38
N ALA A 116 10.87 -27.72 -3.18
CA ALA A 116 11.80 -27.47 -2.07
C ALA A 116 12.56 -28.72 -1.60
N LYS A 117 12.06 -29.94 -1.88
CA LYS A 117 12.74 -31.19 -1.51
C LYS A 117 13.91 -31.55 -2.43
N GLU A 118 13.92 -31.01 -3.64
CA GLU A 118 14.99 -31.27 -4.62
C GLU A 118 16.18 -30.32 -4.45
N VAL A 119 16.05 -29.33 -3.56
CA VAL A 119 17.11 -28.35 -3.31
C VAL A 119 18.27 -28.99 -2.53
N PRO A 120 19.53 -28.88 -3.00
CA PRO A 120 20.70 -29.49 -2.35
C PRO A 120 20.84 -29.06 -0.89
N SER A 121 21.03 -30.00 0.05
CA SER A 121 21.24 -29.70 1.47
C SER A 121 22.58 -29.00 1.72
N GLY A 122 22.60 -27.99 2.58
CA GLY A 122 23.84 -27.27 2.98
C GLY A 122 23.87 -25.81 2.54
N GLN A 123 25.06 -25.20 2.58
CA GLN A 123 25.26 -23.83 2.12
C GLN A 123 25.10 -23.77 0.58
N ARG A 124 24.42 -22.75 0.07
CA ARG A 124 24.04 -22.62 -1.34
C ARG A 124 23.84 -21.16 -1.72
N VAL A 125 23.90 -20.86 -3.02
CA VAL A 125 23.61 -19.53 -3.57
C VAL A 125 22.24 -19.56 -4.22
N VAL A 126 21.28 -18.79 -3.70
CA VAL A 126 19.95 -18.65 -4.31
C VAL A 126 19.94 -17.42 -5.21
N VAL A 127 19.72 -17.62 -6.51
CA VAL A 127 19.62 -16.53 -7.49
C VAL A 127 18.16 -16.24 -7.75
N ILE A 128 17.68 -15.10 -7.25
CA ILE A 128 16.29 -14.67 -7.41
C ILE A 128 16.15 -13.91 -8.72
N MET A 129 15.26 -14.38 -9.60
CA MET A 129 14.97 -13.76 -10.89
C MET A 129 13.48 -13.40 -11.01
N PRO A 130 13.12 -12.10 -10.91
CA PRO A 130 11.79 -11.66 -11.27
C PRO A 130 11.61 -11.76 -12.79
N ALA A 131 10.51 -12.38 -13.24
CA ALA A 131 10.22 -12.57 -14.65
C ALA A 131 8.79 -12.12 -14.98
N PHE A 132 8.61 -11.47 -16.12
CA PHE A 132 7.29 -11.15 -16.68
C PHE A 132 7.35 -11.23 -18.21
N ASN A 133 6.62 -12.17 -18.80
CA ASN A 133 6.59 -12.41 -20.24
C ASN A 133 8.00 -12.61 -20.84
N GLU A 134 8.78 -13.50 -20.22
CA GLU A 134 10.16 -13.83 -20.59
C GLU A 134 10.30 -15.26 -21.13
N ALA A 135 9.22 -15.87 -21.67
CA ALA A 135 9.24 -17.26 -22.11
C ALA A 135 10.34 -17.56 -23.15
N GLU A 136 10.68 -16.59 -23.99
CA GLU A 136 11.73 -16.71 -25.02
C GLU A 136 13.15 -16.62 -24.45
N ASN A 137 13.34 -15.96 -23.30
CA ASN A 137 14.66 -15.63 -22.76
C ASN A 137 15.03 -16.43 -21.51
N VAL A 138 14.06 -16.70 -20.63
CA VAL A 138 14.29 -17.26 -19.30
C VAL A 138 15.00 -18.61 -19.36
N GLY A 139 14.68 -19.43 -20.36
CA GLY A 139 15.34 -20.71 -20.60
C GLY A 139 16.83 -20.53 -20.86
N ALA A 140 17.21 -19.70 -21.83
CA ALA A 140 18.62 -19.49 -22.16
C ALA A 140 19.44 -18.94 -20.99
N VAL A 141 18.86 -18.02 -20.20
CA VAL A 141 19.50 -17.48 -19.00
C VAL A 141 19.74 -18.59 -17.97
N LEU A 142 18.74 -19.42 -17.69
CA LEU A 142 18.85 -20.53 -16.75
C LEU A 142 19.92 -21.55 -17.16
N HIS A 143 20.00 -21.90 -18.44
CA HIS A 143 21.02 -22.84 -18.94
C HIS A 143 22.44 -22.25 -18.93
N ALA A 144 22.57 -20.92 -18.94
CA ALA A 144 23.86 -20.23 -18.87
C ALA A 144 24.33 -20.01 -17.42
N MET A 145 23.48 -20.25 -16.42
CA MET A 145 23.86 -20.12 -15.01
C MET A 145 24.84 -21.23 -14.63
N PRO A 146 25.89 -20.91 -13.85
CA PRO A 146 26.80 -21.93 -13.35
C PRO A 146 26.08 -22.83 -12.34
N GLU A 147 26.45 -24.11 -12.31
CA GLU A 147 25.91 -25.07 -11.32
C GLU A 147 26.42 -24.78 -9.89
N GLU A 148 27.61 -24.17 -9.77
CA GLU A 148 28.24 -23.81 -8.50
C GLU A 148 29.02 -22.48 -8.58
N VAL A 149 29.13 -21.79 -7.44
CA VAL A 149 29.97 -20.60 -7.26
C VAL A 149 30.78 -20.80 -5.97
N GLU A 150 32.11 -20.77 -6.07
CA GLU A 150 33.02 -20.99 -4.93
C GLU A 150 32.73 -22.31 -4.17
N GLY A 151 32.32 -23.36 -4.89
CA GLY A 151 31.95 -24.66 -4.32
C GLY A 151 30.57 -24.71 -3.64
N TYR A 152 29.79 -23.62 -3.72
CA TYR A 152 28.40 -23.60 -3.27
C TYR A 152 27.46 -23.86 -4.46
N PRO A 153 26.52 -24.82 -4.36
CA PRO A 153 25.54 -25.08 -5.40
C PRO A 153 24.67 -23.84 -5.63
N VAL A 154 24.37 -23.55 -6.90
CA VAL A 154 23.51 -22.46 -7.32
C VAL A 154 22.09 -22.98 -7.51
N VAL A 155 21.13 -22.27 -6.93
CA VAL A 155 19.70 -22.59 -7.03
C VAL A 155 19.00 -21.39 -7.67
N ALA A 156 18.45 -21.59 -8.87
CA ALA A 156 17.68 -20.57 -9.54
C ALA A 156 16.25 -20.52 -8.98
N LEU A 157 15.81 -19.35 -8.52
CA LEU A 157 14.46 -19.08 -8.06
C LEU A 157 13.82 -18.01 -8.95
N VAL A 158 12.94 -18.43 -9.85
CA VAL A 158 12.18 -17.54 -10.72
C VAL A 158 10.87 -17.14 -10.04
N ILE A 159 10.63 -15.83 -9.95
CA ILE A 159 9.38 -15.27 -9.47
C ILE A 159 8.61 -14.72 -10.68
N ASP A 160 7.63 -15.49 -11.15
CA ASP A 160 6.76 -15.10 -12.26
C ASP A 160 5.73 -14.06 -11.79
N ASP A 161 5.85 -12.81 -12.24
CA ASP A 161 4.97 -11.68 -11.90
C ASP A 161 3.65 -11.70 -12.68
N ALA A 162 2.97 -12.86 -12.65
CA ALA A 162 1.73 -13.12 -13.36
C ALA A 162 1.84 -12.96 -14.88
N SER A 163 2.83 -13.61 -15.50
CA SER A 163 2.98 -13.64 -16.97
C SER A 163 1.74 -14.20 -17.66
N GLU A 164 1.50 -13.71 -18.87
CA GLU A 164 0.42 -14.16 -19.76
C GLU A 164 0.89 -15.22 -20.77
N ASP A 165 2.21 -15.43 -20.86
CA ASP A 165 2.85 -16.43 -21.71
C ASP A 165 3.30 -17.68 -20.90
N ALA A 166 4.13 -18.52 -21.51
CA ALA A 166 4.64 -19.75 -20.92
C ALA A 166 5.88 -19.56 -20.02
N THR A 167 6.17 -18.35 -19.51
CA THR A 167 7.38 -18.04 -18.73
C THR A 167 7.59 -19.03 -17.57
N ALA A 168 6.54 -19.30 -16.79
CA ALA A 168 6.63 -20.20 -15.65
C ALA A 168 6.93 -21.64 -16.07
N GLU A 169 6.27 -22.15 -17.11
CA GLU A 169 6.49 -23.49 -17.65
C GLU A 169 7.91 -23.66 -18.24
N VAL A 170 8.40 -22.66 -18.99
CA VAL A 170 9.77 -22.69 -19.54
C VAL A 170 10.80 -22.68 -18.41
N ALA A 171 10.61 -21.83 -17.39
CA ALA A 171 11.51 -21.77 -16.24
C ALA A 171 11.55 -23.10 -15.46
N ARG A 172 10.39 -23.72 -15.19
CA ARG A 172 10.33 -25.03 -14.54
C ARG A 172 11.01 -26.11 -15.38
N SER A 173 10.80 -26.10 -16.69
CA SER A 173 11.38 -27.09 -17.60
C SER A 173 12.91 -26.97 -17.69
N ALA A 174 13.44 -25.76 -17.45
CA ALA A 174 14.88 -25.49 -17.35
C ALA A 174 15.47 -25.76 -15.95
N GLY A 175 14.70 -26.35 -15.03
CA GLY A 175 15.19 -26.76 -13.70
C GLY A 175 15.15 -25.69 -12.61
N ALA A 176 14.51 -24.54 -12.86
CA ALA A 176 14.36 -23.51 -11.84
C ALA A 176 13.24 -23.84 -10.84
N LEU A 177 13.41 -23.39 -9.60
CA LEU A 177 12.29 -23.22 -8.67
C LEU A 177 11.43 -22.07 -9.18
N VAL A 178 10.10 -22.24 -9.20
CA VAL A 178 9.21 -21.21 -9.74
C VAL A 178 8.07 -20.89 -8.78
N ALA A 179 8.00 -19.64 -8.36
CA ALA A 179 6.86 -19.09 -7.64
C ALA A 179 6.09 -18.13 -8.55
N ARG A 180 4.78 -18.37 -8.74
CA ARG A 180 3.93 -17.51 -9.56
C ARG A 180 3.10 -16.57 -8.69
N LEU A 181 3.17 -15.29 -8.97
CA LEU A 181 2.33 -14.29 -8.35
C LEU A 181 0.91 -14.35 -8.97
N PRO A 182 -0.16 -14.26 -8.18
CA PRO A 182 -1.53 -14.30 -8.69
C PRO A 182 -1.92 -13.04 -9.48
N ILE A 183 -1.22 -11.92 -9.27
CA ILE A 183 -1.47 -10.66 -9.93
C ILE A 183 -0.15 -9.92 -10.16
N ARG A 184 -0.05 -9.24 -11.30
CA ARG A 184 1.11 -8.43 -11.65
C ARG A 184 1.26 -7.24 -10.72
N ARG A 185 2.44 -7.08 -10.12
CA ARG A 185 2.75 -6.03 -9.13
C ARG A 185 4.15 -5.44 -9.25
N GLY A 186 4.89 -5.83 -10.28
CA GLY A 186 6.21 -5.29 -10.64
C GLY A 186 7.37 -6.03 -9.95
N GLY A 187 8.55 -5.90 -10.54
CA GLY A 187 9.76 -6.61 -10.12
C GLY A 187 10.18 -6.40 -8.66
N GLY A 188 9.86 -5.23 -8.07
CA GLY A 188 10.15 -4.97 -6.66
C GLY A 188 9.36 -5.85 -5.69
N LEU A 189 8.08 -6.15 -6.00
CA LEU A 189 7.30 -7.09 -5.18
C LEU A 189 7.79 -8.52 -5.42
N ALA A 190 8.08 -8.87 -6.67
CA ALA A 190 8.59 -10.18 -7.03
C ALA A 190 9.92 -10.50 -6.31
N LEU A 191 10.86 -9.57 -6.29
CA LEU A 191 12.11 -9.70 -5.53
C LEU A 191 11.86 -9.90 -4.03
N ARG A 192 10.93 -9.13 -3.45
CA ARG A 192 10.59 -9.26 -2.04
C ARG A 192 10.06 -10.65 -1.70
N VAL A 193 9.08 -11.14 -2.47
CA VAL A 193 8.58 -12.52 -2.33
C VAL A 193 9.71 -13.52 -2.52
N GLY A 194 10.61 -13.28 -3.46
CA GLY A 194 11.81 -14.10 -3.67
C GLY A 194 12.73 -14.14 -2.44
N TYR A 195 12.96 -13.02 -1.76
CA TYR A 195 13.72 -12.99 -0.50
C TYR A 195 13.01 -13.78 0.59
N ASP A 196 11.69 -13.62 0.74
CA ASP A 196 10.91 -14.33 1.75
C ASP A 196 10.95 -15.85 1.52
N ILE A 197 10.90 -16.30 0.25
CA ILE A 197 11.07 -17.70 -0.12
C ILE A 197 12.52 -18.17 0.12
N ALA A 198 13.52 -17.37 -0.27
CA ALA A 198 14.93 -17.72 -0.08
C ALA A 198 15.27 -17.94 1.40
N VAL A 199 14.73 -17.11 2.29
CA VAL A 199 14.88 -17.30 3.76
C VAL A 199 14.23 -18.61 4.22
N GLN A 200 13.07 -18.99 3.67
CA GLN A 200 12.43 -20.28 3.97
C GLN A 200 13.20 -21.48 3.42
N LEU A 201 14.07 -21.29 2.43
CA LEU A 201 15.01 -22.29 1.93
C LEU A 201 16.33 -22.29 2.71
N ASP A 202 16.35 -21.74 3.93
CA ASP A 202 17.53 -21.53 4.77
C ASP A 202 18.64 -20.70 4.08
N GLY A 203 18.27 -19.84 3.14
CA GLY A 203 19.18 -18.86 2.55
C GLY A 203 19.53 -17.78 3.56
N VAL A 204 20.83 -17.49 3.69
CA VAL A 204 21.31 -16.34 4.45
C VAL A 204 21.50 -15.19 3.45
N VAL A 205 20.77 -14.09 3.65
CA VAL A 205 20.82 -12.88 2.81
C VAL A 205 21.84 -11.89 3.35
#